data_AF-A0A6A4XRF4-F1
#
_entry.id   AF-A0A6A4XRF4-F1
#
_cell.length_a   1.000
_cell.length_b   1.000
_cell.length_c   1.000
_cell.angle_alpha   90.00
_cell.angle_beta   90.00
_cell.angle_gamma   90.00
#
_symmetry.space_group_name_H-M   'P 1'
#
loop_
_entity.id
_entity.type
_entity.pdbx_description
1 polymer ?
#
loop_
_entity_poly.entity_id
_entity_poly.type
_entity_poly.pdbx_seq_one_letter_code
_entity_poly.pdbx_strand_id
1 'polypeptide(L)'
;PKGAYPDSSTVHVTNPASESWGTWKVFNVGNGKIALRGDAGNYLARCNGCAPGAAYPDQAFVHVSDWHDKGWAQWTCYDAGNGKIALQADTGKYLARCNNCIPGAAYVDQTFVHATDWHGTPWAQWKVVDLTPHNAPSPPKPVPYPVPVPQPVPQPVPQPVPQPQPQPQPVPQPVPAPYPAPVPHPVPVPPPYPGPPQPNPAYAPPPPYGPANGDISDPNNDYSQTLLEAESEVVAEAADVAGYAPPPGYGSPYGKPPAYGKPPGYVPPPNPAPVPAPYPVPVPPSSVCTFVDGDVLTLQADSGKYLDRCNNCVPKGAYPDSSTVHVTNPASESWGTWKVFNVGNGKIALRGDAGNYLARCNGCAPGAAYPDQAFVHVSDWHDKGWAQWTCYDAGNGKIALQADTG
;
A
#
# COMPACT_ATOMS: atom_id res chain seq x y z
N PRO A 1 20.68 -35.00 -23.24
CA PRO A 1 20.84 -35.95 -22.11
C PRO A 1 19.51 -36.08 -21.34
N LYS A 2 19.32 -37.10 -20.50
CA LYS A 2 18.14 -37.22 -19.63
C LYS A 2 18.27 -36.27 -18.44
N GLY A 3 17.29 -35.37 -18.25
CA GLY A 3 17.20 -34.51 -17.06
C GLY A 3 16.63 -35.26 -15.85
N ALA A 4 16.71 -34.63 -14.67
CA ALA A 4 16.13 -35.14 -13.43
C ALA A 4 14.59 -35.22 -13.47
N TYR A 5 13.95 -34.37 -14.28
CA TYR A 5 12.51 -34.30 -14.51
C TYR A 5 12.21 -34.39 -16.02
N PRO A 6 11.01 -34.83 -16.42
CA PRO A 6 10.63 -34.89 -17.84
C PRO A 6 10.49 -33.49 -18.46
N ASP A 7 9.95 -32.53 -17.71
CA ASP A 7 9.47 -31.27 -18.27
C ASP A 7 10.50 -30.14 -18.09
N SER A 8 11.40 -29.97 -19.06
CA SER A 8 12.39 -28.88 -19.09
C SER A 8 11.91 -27.68 -19.92
N SER A 9 12.10 -26.45 -19.44
CA SER A 9 11.77 -25.26 -20.25
C SER A 9 12.85 -24.97 -21.31
N THR A 10 12.42 -24.66 -22.53
CA THR A 10 13.29 -24.35 -23.68
C THR A 10 12.65 -23.29 -24.57
N VAL A 11 13.44 -22.61 -25.40
CA VAL A 11 12.99 -21.45 -26.19
C VAL A 11 13.00 -21.80 -27.68
N HIS A 12 11.91 -22.37 -28.17
CA HIS A 12 11.76 -22.74 -29.59
C HIS A 12 10.34 -22.60 -30.18
N VAL A 13 9.34 -22.29 -29.35
CA VAL A 13 7.98 -21.92 -29.79
C VAL A 13 8.04 -20.68 -30.66
N THR A 14 7.39 -20.72 -31.83
CA THR A 14 7.31 -19.55 -32.73
C THR A 14 5.91 -18.94 -32.78
N ASN A 15 4.86 -19.72 -32.55
CA ASN A 15 3.50 -19.24 -32.39
C ASN A 15 2.83 -19.84 -31.14
N PRO A 16 2.94 -19.20 -29.95
CA PRO A 16 2.37 -19.75 -28.72
C PRO A 16 0.83 -19.79 -28.74
N ALA A 17 0.16 -19.11 -29.69
CA ALA A 17 -1.29 -19.23 -29.88
C ALA A 17 -1.72 -20.60 -30.48
N SER A 18 -0.79 -21.38 -31.06
CA SER A 18 -1.04 -22.74 -31.57
C SER A 18 -0.36 -23.85 -30.78
N GLU A 19 0.46 -23.51 -29.77
CA GLU A 19 1.37 -24.43 -29.08
C GLU A 19 1.17 -24.30 -27.55
N SER A 20 0.33 -25.15 -26.96
CA SER A 20 -0.08 -25.07 -25.55
C SER A 20 1.08 -25.06 -24.55
N TRP A 21 2.12 -25.83 -24.86
CA TRP A 21 3.36 -25.98 -24.10
C TRP A 21 4.26 -24.73 -24.16
N GLY A 22 3.93 -23.76 -25.03
CA GLY A 22 4.46 -22.40 -25.02
C GLY A 22 3.66 -21.39 -24.19
N THR A 23 2.48 -21.77 -23.70
CA THR A 23 1.58 -20.91 -22.93
C THR A 23 1.75 -21.12 -21.42
N TRP A 24 1.52 -20.06 -20.65
CA TRP A 24 1.66 -20.08 -19.20
C TRP A 24 0.43 -19.44 -18.56
N LYS A 25 -0.23 -20.15 -17.64
CA LYS A 25 -1.18 -19.50 -16.74
C LYS A 25 -0.39 -18.82 -15.63
N VAL A 26 -0.42 -17.50 -15.61
CA VAL A 26 0.21 -16.66 -14.58
C VAL A 26 -0.65 -16.66 -13.32
N PHE A 27 -0.02 -16.84 -12.17
CA PHE A 27 -0.60 -16.63 -10.84
C PHE A 27 0.25 -15.58 -10.11
N ASN A 28 -0.37 -14.60 -9.46
CA ASN A 28 0.34 -13.65 -8.63
C ASN A 28 0.57 -14.27 -7.23
N VAL A 29 1.77 -14.11 -6.70
CA VAL A 29 2.25 -14.69 -5.44
C VAL A 29 2.25 -13.65 -4.30
N GLY A 30 1.97 -12.39 -4.62
CA GLY A 30 2.22 -11.21 -3.78
C GLY A 30 3.67 -10.76 -3.84
N ASN A 31 3.97 -9.59 -3.24
CA ASN A 31 5.33 -9.04 -3.12
C ASN A 31 6.08 -8.89 -4.46
N GLY A 32 5.36 -8.57 -5.55
CA GLY A 32 5.94 -8.45 -6.90
C GLY A 32 6.38 -9.79 -7.52
N LYS A 33 5.99 -10.93 -6.94
CA LYS A 33 6.31 -12.27 -7.46
C LYS A 33 5.15 -12.88 -8.25
N ILE A 34 5.50 -13.74 -9.19
CA ILE A 34 4.55 -14.58 -9.95
C ILE A 34 4.98 -16.05 -9.95
N ALA A 35 4.00 -16.94 -10.12
CA ALA A 35 4.20 -18.34 -10.43
C ALA A 35 3.63 -18.63 -11.83
N LEU A 36 4.40 -19.35 -12.66
CA LEU A 36 4.08 -19.63 -14.05
C LEU A 36 3.71 -21.10 -14.21
N ARG A 37 2.43 -21.40 -14.47
CA ARG A 37 1.92 -22.77 -14.63
C ARG A 37 1.91 -23.18 -16.10
N GLY A 38 2.58 -24.27 -16.45
CA GLY A 38 2.52 -24.86 -17.78
C GLY A 38 1.22 -25.62 -18.04
N ASP A 39 1.01 -26.09 -19.27
CA ASP A 39 -0.18 -26.85 -19.68
C ASP A 39 -0.30 -28.21 -18.99
N ALA A 40 0.82 -28.89 -18.74
CA ALA A 40 0.92 -30.08 -17.88
C ALA A 40 0.50 -29.84 -16.41
N GLY A 41 0.26 -28.59 -16.01
CA GLY A 41 -0.32 -28.24 -14.70
C GLY A 41 0.68 -28.12 -13.54
N ASN A 42 1.96 -28.35 -13.78
CA ASN A 42 3.06 -27.99 -12.88
C ASN A 42 3.51 -26.53 -13.12
N TYR A 43 4.29 -26.00 -12.19
CA TYR A 43 4.85 -24.65 -12.20
C TYR A 43 6.34 -24.66 -12.58
N LEU A 44 6.74 -23.63 -13.33
CA LEU A 44 8.13 -23.34 -13.69
C LEU A 44 8.94 -22.98 -12.44
N ALA A 45 10.07 -23.65 -12.25
CA ALA A 45 10.94 -23.47 -11.10
C ALA A 45 12.43 -23.55 -11.47
N ARG A 46 13.27 -22.84 -10.73
CA ARG A 46 14.72 -23.04 -10.73
C ARG A 46 15.04 -24.43 -10.20
N CYS A 47 15.92 -25.14 -10.90
CA CYS A 47 16.29 -26.51 -10.63
C CYS A 47 17.82 -26.61 -10.65
N ASN A 48 18.44 -27.00 -9.53
CA ASN A 48 19.89 -27.04 -9.40
C ASN A 48 20.44 -28.45 -9.67
N GLY A 49 21.40 -28.57 -10.58
CA GLY A 49 22.01 -29.85 -10.98
C GLY A 49 21.11 -30.78 -11.83
N CYS A 50 19.95 -30.30 -12.27
CA CYS A 50 18.89 -31.11 -12.89
C CYS A 50 19.14 -31.52 -14.34
N ALA A 51 20.15 -30.94 -15.01
CA ALA A 51 20.57 -31.32 -16.35
C ALA A 51 22.05 -31.76 -16.36
N PRO A 52 22.34 -33.07 -16.51
CA PRO A 52 23.71 -33.57 -16.59
C PRO A 52 24.49 -32.97 -17.77
N GLY A 53 25.68 -32.44 -17.50
CA GLY A 53 26.54 -31.79 -18.49
C GLY A 53 26.17 -30.34 -18.83
N ALA A 54 25.23 -29.72 -18.11
CA ALA A 54 24.85 -28.33 -18.31
C ALA A 54 25.98 -27.34 -17.95
N ALA A 55 26.10 -26.26 -18.73
CA ALA A 55 27.14 -25.23 -18.56
C ALA A 55 27.00 -24.39 -17.28
N TYR A 56 25.81 -24.36 -16.67
CA TYR A 56 25.53 -23.68 -15.40
C TYR A 56 24.72 -24.60 -14.49
N PRO A 57 24.86 -24.51 -13.15
CA PRO A 57 24.18 -25.41 -12.23
C PRO A 57 22.68 -25.15 -12.10
N ASP A 58 22.21 -23.92 -12.33
CA ASP A 58 20.80 -23.53 -12.17
C ASP A 58 20.06 -23.53 -13.53
N GLN A 59 19.26 -24.56 -13.80
CA GLN A 59 18.36 -24.63 -14.98
C GLN A 59 16.92 -24.27 -14.59
N ALA A 60 15.99 -24.20 -15.57
CA ALA A 60 14.56 -24.02 -15.30
C ALA A 60 13.69 -25.17 -15.86
N PHE A 61 12.91 -25.79 -14.98
CA PHE A 61 12.08 -26.98 -15.23
C PHE A 61 10.64 -26.76 -14.71
N VAL A 62 9.68 -27.52 -15.23
CA VAL A 62 8.23 -27.40 -14.93
C VAL A 62 7.77 -28.57 -14.06
N HIS A 63 8.39 -28.74 -12.89
CA HIS A 63 8.22 -29.94 -12.05
C HIS A 63 7.54 -29.68 -10.69
N VAL A 64 7.24 -28.43 -10.34
CA VAL A 64 6.66 -28.10 -9.03
C VAL A 64 5.14 -28.17 -9.11
N SER A 65 4.51 -29.03 -8.33
CA SER A 65 3.04 -29.18 -8.31
C SER A 65 2.32 -28.02 -7.59
N ASP A 66 3.01 -27.36 -6.67
CA ASP A 66 2.48 -26.30 -5.80
C ASP A 66 3.61 -25.36 -5.34
N TRP A 67 3.42 -24.03 -5.42
CA TRP A 67 4.47 -23.02 -5.26
C TRP A 67 4.50 -22.30 -3.89
N HIS A 68 3.48 -22.45 -3.04
CA HIS A 68 3.29 -21.57 -1.86
C HIS A 68 4.53 -21.51 -0.94
N ASP A 69 5.07 -22.67 -0.53
CA ASP A 69 6.26 -22.75 0.32
C ASP A 69 7.59 -22.96 -0.46
N LYS A 70 7.58 -22.79 -1.78
CA LYS A 70 8.68 -23.22 -2.67
C LYS A 70 9.22 -22.02 -3.44
N GLY A 71 10.06 -21.23 -2.76
CA GLY A 71 10.60 -19.97 -3.28
C GLY A 71 11.30 -20.06 -4.65
N TRP A 72 11.89 -21.22 -4.99
CA TRP A 72 12.49 -21.47 -6.31
C TRP A 72 11.47 -21.63 -7.46
N ALA A 73 10.16 -21.73 -7.16
CA ALA A 73 9.05 -21.68 -8.11
C ALA A 73 8.34 -20.32 -8.17
N GLN A 74 8.83 -19.33 -7.41
CA GLN A 74 8.29 -17.97 -7.34
C GLN A 74 9.29 -17.01 -7.96
N TRP A 75 8.86 -16.23 -8.95
CA TRP A 75 9.73 -15.37 -9.74
C TRP A 75 9.41 -13.91 -9.45
N THR A 76 10.36 -13.14 -8.92
CA THR A 76 10.20 -11.68 -8.79
C THR A 76 10.19 -11.07 -10.18
N CYS A 77 9.12 -10.36 -10.51
CA CYS A 77 8.91 -9.77 -11.83
C CYS A 77 9.35 -8.30 -11.82
N TYR A 78 10.23 -7.93 -12.74
CA TYR A 78 10.69 -6.57 -12.98
C TYR A 78 10.26 -6.11 -14.37
N ASP A 79 9.73 -4.90 -14.49
CA ASP A 79 9.55 -4.26 -15.80
C ASP A 79 10.92 -3.95 -16.41
N ALA A 80 11.17 -4.48 -17.60
CA ALA A 80 12.40 -4.24 -18.37
C ALA A 80 12.22 -3.18 -19.46
N GLY A 81 11.06 -2.51 -19.48
CA GLY A 81 10.67 -1.49 -20.44
C GLY A 81 10.27 -2.08 -21.79
N ASN A 82 9.60 -1.25 -22.62
CA ASN A 82 9.21 -1.61 -23.99
C ASN A 82 8.37 -2.90 -24.11
N GLY A 83 7.54 -3.21 -23.10
CA GLY A 83 6.72 -4.43 -23.05
C GLY A 83 7.50 -5.71 -22.78
N LYS A 84 8.65 -5.60 -22.10
CA LYS A 84 9.45 -6.73 -21.63
C LYS A 84 9.47 -6.82 -20.11
N ILE A 85 9.70 -8.01 -19.58
CA ILE A 85 9.96 -8.27 -18.17
C ILE A 85 11.28 -9.00 -17.95
N ALA A 86 11.86 -8.88 -16.76
CA ALA A 86 12.90 -9.76 -16.26
C ALA A 86 12.36 -10.57 -15.06
N LEU A 87 12.71 -11.84 -14.99
CA LEU A 87 12.21 -12.78 -13.96
C LEU A 87 13.37 -13.25 -13.08
N GLN A 88 13.40 -12.81 -11.83
CA GLN A 88 14.43 -13.17 -10.85
C GLN A 88 13.99 -14.38 -10.02
N ALA A 89 14.90 -15.33 -9.80
CA ALA A 89 14.67 -16.44 -8.88
C ALA A 89 15.09 -16.11 -7.44
N ASP A 90 14.80 -17.03 -6.53
CA ASP A 90 15.27 -17.06 -5.14
C ASP A 90 16.80 -16.89 -4.94
N THR A 91 17.61 -17.18 -5.96
CA THR A 91 19.07 -16.97 -5.94
C THR A 91 19.52 -15.55 -6.33
N GLY A 92 18.59 -14.63 -6.61
CA GLY A 92 18.88 -13.27 -7.07
C GLY A 92 19.32 -13.17 -8.54
N LYS A 93 19.53 -14.32 -9.21
CA LYS A 93 19.82 -14.42 -10.65
C LYS A 93 18.54 -14.43 -11.47
N TYR A 94 18.65 -14.07 -12.75
CA TYR A 94 17.53 -13.94 -13.68
C TYR A 94 17.42 -15.15 -14.63
N LEU A 95 16.16 -15.51 -14.94
CA LEU A 95 15.78 -16.46 -15.97
C LEU A 95 16.19 -15.93 -17.34
N ALA A 96 16.98 -16.70 -18.08
CA ALA A 96 17.59 -16.27 -19.32
C ALA A 96 17.73 -17.41 -20.35
N ARG A 97 17.65 -17.06 -21.63
CA ARG A 97 17.90 -17.97 -22.76
C ARG A 97 19.40 -18.26 -22.88
N CYS A 98 19.76 -19.53 -22.75
CA CYS A 98 21.12 -20.03 -22.84
C CYS A 98 21.29 -20.86 -24.12
N ASN A 99 22.19 -20.44 -25.01
CA ASN A 99 22.42 -21.11 -26.29
C ASN A 99 23.51 -22.19 -26.17
N ASN A 100 23.21 -23.39 -26.65
CA ASN A 100 24.06 -24.59 -26.63
C ASN A 100 24.59 -24.96 -25.23
N CYS A 101 23.86 -24.61 -24.16
CA CYS A 101 24.30 -24.76 -22.78
C CYS A 101 24.06 -26.16 -22.19
N ILE A 102 23.44 -27.08 -22.93
CA ILE A 102 23.29 -28.50 -22.60
C ILE A 102 23.73 -29.34 -23.82
N PRO A 103 24.91 -29.98 -23.80
CA PRO A 103 25.40 -30.81 -24.89
C PRO A 103 24.42 -31.95 -25.22
N GLY A 104 23.96 -32.02 -26.47
CA GLY A 104 22.98 -33.03 -26.90
C GLY A 104 21.58 -32.86 -26.31
N ALA A 105 21.15 -31.62 -26.03
CA ALA A 105 19.73 -31.28 -25.88
C ALA A 105 19.00 -31.30 -27.24
N ALA A 106 17.68 -31.49 -27.22
CA ALA A 106 16.86 -31.52 -28.43
C ALA A 106 16.72 -30.15 -29.13
N TYR A 107 16.87 -29.07 -28.37
CA TYR A 107 16.77 -27.69 -28.85
C TYR A 107 18.02 -26.91 -28.43
N VAL A 108 18.51 -26.04 -29.33
CA VAL A 108 19.75 -25.29 -29.10
C VAL A 108 19.61 -24.21 -28.03
N ASP A 109 18.40 -23.69 -27.80
CA ASP A 109 18.12 -22.68 -26.78
C ASP A 109 17.34 -23.27 -25.61
N GLN A 110 17.96 -23.29 -24.44
CA GLN A 110 17.36 -23.78 -23.19
C GLN A 110 17.21 -22.62 -22.20
N THR A 111 16.33 -22.75 -21.20
CA THR A 111 16.16 -21.71 -20.17
C THR A 111 16.95 -22.04 -18.90
N PHE A 112 17.73 -21.07 -18.44
CA PHE A 112 18.64 -21.18 -17.29
C PHE A 112 18.46 -19.98 -16.35
N VAL A 113 18.91 -20.12 -15.10
CA VAL A 113 18.86 -19.05 -14.10
C VAL A 113 20.28 -18.61 -13.76
N HIS A 114 20.92 -17.97 -14.74
CA HIS A 114 22.37 -17.73 -14.74
C HIS A 114 22.79 -16.26 -14.91
N ALA A 115 21.91 -15.39 -15.41
CA ALA A 115 22.23 -13.97 -15.59
C ALA A 115 22.22 -13.25 -14.23
N THR A 116 23.23 -12.41 -13.96
CA THR A 116 23.34 -11.63 -12.72
C THR A 116 22.72 -10.23 -12.82
N ASP A 117 22.51 -9.75 -14.05
CA ASP A 117 21.84 -8.50 -14.40
C ASP A 117 20.97 -8.74 -15.65
N TRP A 118 19.88 -7.99 -15.79
CA TRP A 118 19.04 -7.95 -16.98
C TRP A 118 19.17 -6.65 -17.78
N HIS A 119 19.63 -5.53 -17.18
CA HIS A 119 19.69 -4.23 -17.83
C HIS A 119 20.60 -4.27 -19.08
N GLY A 120 21.79 -4.86 -18.95
CA GLY A 120 22.72 -5.08 -20.06
C GLY A 120 22.53 -6.40 -20.84
N THR A 121 21.50 -7.20 -20.52
CA THR A 121 21.43 -8.62 -20.89
C THR A 121 20.14 -8.97 -21.66
N PRO A 122 20.09 -8.76 -23.00
CA PRO A 122 18.85 -8.95 -23.78
C PRO A 122 18.26 -10.36 -23.71
N TRP A 123 19.07 -11.40 -23.48
CA TRP A 123 18.61 -12.78 -23.35
C TRP A 123 18.03 -13.13 -21.97
N ALA A 124 18.05 -12.19 -21.01
CA ALA A 124 17.33 -12.26 -19.73
C ALA A 124 16.04 -11.41 -19.72
N GLN A 125 15.73 -10.74 -20.85
CA GLN A 125 14.54 -9.90 -21.02
C GLN A 125 13.51 -10.61 -21.89
N TRP A 126 12.30 -10.80 -21.39
CA TRP A 126 11.23 -11.55 -22.03
C TRP A 126 10.12 -10.61 -22.49
N LYS A 127 9.84 -10.54 -23.79
CA LYS A 127 8.65 -9.83 -24.28
C LYS A 127 7.40 -10.58 -23.82
N VAL A 128 6.48 -9.89 -23.14
CA VAL A 128 5.17 -10.47 -22.82
C VAL A 128 4.31 -10.48 -24.08
N VAL A 129 3.67 -11.61 -24.37
CA VAL A 129 2.63 -11.74 -25.39
C VAL A 129 1.39 -12.20 -24.67
N ASP A 130 0.38 -11.33 -24.59
CA ASP A 130 -0.91 -11.73 -24.02
C ASP A 130 -1.66 -12.61 -25.03
N LEU A 131 -2.09 -13.77 -24.55
CA LEU A 131 -2.84 -14.79 -25.28
C LEU A 131 -4.19 -15.06 -24.64
N THR A 132 -4.54 -14.33 -23.58
CA THR A 132 -5.92 -14.32 -23.11
C THR A 132 -6.78 -13.69 -24.22
N PRO A 133 -7.96 -14.26 -24.52
CA PRO A 133 -8.94 -13.58 -25.34
C PRO A 133 -9.55 -12.44 -24.50
N HIS A 134 -8.78 -11.35 -24.37
CA HIS A 134 -9.38 -10.03 -24.23
C HIS A 134 -10.49 -9.93 -25.26
N ASN A 135 -11.66 -9.47 -24.83
CA ASN A 135 -12.69 -9.06 -25.76
C ASN A 135 -12.19 -7.78 -26.43
N ALA A 136 -11.35 -7.92 -27.46
CA ALA A 136 -11.11 -6.87 -28.44
C ALA A 136 -12.50 -6.36 -28.85
N PRO A 137 -12.83 -5.09 -28.58
CA PRO A 137 -14.21 -4.65 -28.53
C PRO A 137 -14.87 -4.94 -29.87
N SER A 138 -15.83 -5.87 -29.87
CA SER A 138 -16.46 -6.38 -31.08
C SER A 138 -16.87 -5.20 -31.96
N PRO A 139 -16.44 -5.15 -33.23
CA PRO A 139 -16.70 -3.98 -34.09
C PRO A 139 -18.20 -3.71 -34.04
N PRO A 140 -18.62 -2.50 -33.62
CA PRO A 140 -19.94 -2.29 -33.04
C PRO A 140 -21.01 -2.76 -34.01
N LYS A 141 -21.76 -3.79 -33.59
CA LYS A 141 -22.83 -4.39 -34.39
C LYS A 141 -23.66 -3.26 -34.99
N PRO A 142 -23.83 -3.18 -36.33
CA PRO A 142 -24.46 -2.03 -36.97
C PRO A 142 -25.78 -1.67 -36.29
N VAL A 143 -25.76 -0.56 -35.55
CA VAL A 143 -26.96 -0.04 -34.91
C VAL A 143 -27.97 0.28 -36.01
N PRO A 144 -29.23 -0.17 -35.90
CA PRO A 144 -30.26 0.25 -36.81
C PRO A 144 -30.28 1.77 -36.87
N TYR A 145 -30.27 2.35 -38.07
CA TYR A 145 -30.30 3.80 -38.24
C TYR A 145 -31.43 4.38 -37.38
N PRO A 146 -31.16 5.39 -36.51
CA PRO A 146 -32.19 5.96 -35.67
C PRO A 146 -33.29 6.51 -36.58
N VAL A 147 -34.53 6.04 -36.36
CA VAL A 147 -35.70 6.59 -37.05
C VAL A 147 -35.72 8.09 -36.76
N PRO A 148 -35.82 8.97 -37.78
CA PRO A 148 -35.76 10.41 -37.58
C PRO A 148 -36.78 10.87 -36.54
N VAL A 149 -36.28 11.31 -35.38
CA VAL A 149 -37.12 11.86 -34.32
C VAL A 149 -37.84 13.08 -34.90
N PRO A 150 -39.18 13.19 -34.79
CA PRO A 150 -39.91 14.34 -35.29
C PRO A 150 -39.29 15.64 -34.75
N GLN A 151 -38.91 16.55 -35.65
CA GLN A 151 -38.32 17.82 -35.23
C GLN A 151 -39.30 18.55 -34.30
N PRO A 152 -38.85 19.08 -33.15
CA PRO A 152 -39.70 19.89 -32.29
C PRO A 152 -40.29 21.05 -33.07
N VAL A 153 -41.62 21.19 -33.03
CA VAL A 153 -42.31 22.33 -33.65
C VAL A 153 -41.72 23.62 -33.04
N PRO A 154 -41.27 24.61 -33.85
CA PRO A 154 -40.66 25.81 -33.32
C PRO A 154 -41.58 26.50 -32.30
N GLN A 155 -41.10 26.66 -31.06
CA GLN A 155 -41.85 27.40 -30.05
C GLN A 155 -42.01 28.88 -30.49
N PRO A 156 -43.15 29.53 -30.20
CA PRO A 156 -43.33 30.95 -30.49
C PRO A 156 -42.21 31.78 -29.87
N VAL A 157 -41.54 32.60 -30.69
CA VAL A 157 -40.47 33.48 -30.24
C VAL A 157 -41.03 34.44 -29.18
N PRO A 158 -40.48 34.48 -27.95
CA PRO A 158 -40.94 35.42 -26.93
C PRO A 158 -40.87 36.86 -27.43
N GLN A 159 -41.92 37.64 -27.19
CA GLN A 159 -41.92 39.07 -27.55
C GLN A 159 -40.79 39.80 -26.81
N PRO A 160 -40.12 40.79 -27.44
CA PRO A 160 -39.08 41.58 -26.78
C PRO A 160 -39.61 42.24 -25.50
N VAL A 161 -39.01 41.88 -24.37
CA VAL A 161 -39.31 42.52 -23.08
C VAL A 161 -38.89 43.99 -23.16
N PRO A 162 -39.72 44.96 -22.74
CA PRO A 162 -39.34 46.37 -22.74
C PRO A 162 -38.03 46.59 -21.98
N GLN A 163 -37.07 47.29 -22.60
CA GLN A 163 -35.80 47.61 -21.94
C GLN A 163 -36.07 48.47 -20.69
N PRO A 164 -35.47 48.14 -19.53
CA PRO A 164 -35.51 49.00 -18.36
C PRO A 164 -34.97 50.40 -18.70
N GLN A 165 -35.65 51.45 -18.21
CA GLN A 165 -35.12 52.81 -18.33
C GLN A 165 -33.77 52.91 -17.59
N PRO A 166 -32.80 53.70 -18.09
CA PRO A 166 -31.55 53.93 -17.38
C PRO A 166 -31.80 54.44 -15.96
N GLN A 167 -31.22 53.77 -14.95
CA GLN A 167 -31.25 54.30 -13.59
C GLN A 167 -30.49 55.64 -13.53
N PRO A 168 -30.93 56.61 -12.71
CA PRO A 168 -30.17 57.83 -12.45
C PRO A 168 -28.75 57.49 -11.98
N GLN A 169 -27.74 58.22 -12.49
CA GLN A 169 -26.36 58.04 -12.05
C GLN A 169 -26.24 58.32 -10.54
N PRO A 170 -25.51 57.50 -9.78
CA PRO A 170 -25.22 57.80 -8.38
C PRO A 170 -24.55 59.16 -8.22
N VAL A 171 -25.07 59.99 -7.33
CA VAL A 171 -24.45 61.27 -6.96
C VAL A 171 -23.08 60.96 -6.33
N PRO A 172 -21.97 61.64 -6.75
CA PRO A 172 -20.66 61.40 -6.16
C PRO A 172 -20.68 61.56 -4.64
N GLN A 173 -20.22 60.54 -3.91
CA GLN A 173 -20.08 60.63 -2.45
C GLN A 173 -19.00 61.67 -2.08
N PRO A 174 -19.16 62.39 -0.95
CA PRO A 174 -18.12 63.29 -0.46
C PRO A 174 -16.80 62.55 -0.25
N VAL A 175 -15.70 63.13 -0.75
CA VAL A 175 -14.36 62.60 -0.52
C VAL A 175 -14.06 62.60 0.98
N PRO A 176 -13.66 61.46 1.60
CA PRO A 176 -13.31 61.44 3.02
C PRO A 176 -12.19 62.43 3.34
N ALA A 177 -12.32 63.13 4.47
CA ALA A 177 -11.28 64.03 4.95
C ALA A 177 -9.96 63.26 5.21
N PRO A 178 -8.79 63.88 4.96
CA PRO A 178 -7.50 63.21 5.13
C PRO A 178 -7.31 62.74 6.57
N TYR A 179 -6.85 61.50 6.71
CA TYR A 179 -6.62 60.86 8.01
C TYR A 179 -5.52 61.61 8.79
N PRO A 180 -5.65 61.80 10.13
CA PRO A 180 -4.60 62.39 10.93
C PRO A 180 -3.28 61.61 10.82
N ALA A 181 -2.16 62.32 10.80
CA ALA A 181 -0.84 61.69 10.77
C ALA A 181 -0.61 60.82 12.02
N PRO A 182 0.02 59.63 11.90
CA PRO A 182 0.28 58.77 13.04
C PRO A 182 1.11 59.46 14.13
N VAL A 183 0.65 59.38 15.38
CA VAL A 183 1.41 59.87 16.54
C VAL A 183 2.61 58.94 16.75
N PRO A 184 3.84 59.45 16.98
CA PRO A 184 5.01 58.61 17.20
C PRO A 184 4.83 57.67 18.40
N HIS A 185 4.99 56.36 18.17
CA HIS A 185 5.09 55.39 19.26
C HIS A 185 6.38 55.61 20.07
N PRO A 186 6.35 55.46 21.40
CA PRO A 186 7.54 55.57 22.22
C PRO A 186 8.55 54.45 21.87
N VAL A 187 9.83 54.82 21.79
CA VAL A 187 10.92 53.89 21.50
C VAL A 187 11.07 52.90 22.66
N PRO A 188 11.15 51.57 22.41
CA PRO A 188 11.40 50.60 23.47
C PRO A 188 12.72 50.87 24.20
N VAL A 189 12.66 50.89 25.54
CA VAL A 189 13.86 51.02 26.38
C VAL A 189 14.69 49.73 26.26
N PRO A 190 16.01 49.81 26.01
CA PRO A 190 16.85 48.62 25.92
C PRO A 190 16.91 47.86 27.26
N PRO A 191 16.96 46.51 27.25
CA PRO A 191 17.07 45.72 28.47
C PRO A 191 18.41 45.97 29.18
N PRO A 192 18.46 45.82 30.52
CA PRO A 192 19.68 46.04 31.29
C PRO A 192 20.79 45.03 30.93
N TYR A 193 22.03 45.52 31.01
CA TYR A 193 23.24 44.80 30.64
C TYR A 193 23.50 43.58 31.56
N PRO A 194 23.89 42.40 31.04
CA PRO A 194 24.25 41.26 31.87
C PRO A 194 25.42 41.55 32.81
N GLY A 195 25.33 41.10 34.06
CA GLY A 195 26.40 41.25 35.05
C GLY A 195 27.67 40.46 34.69
N PRO A 196 28.83 40.83 35.25
CA PRO A 196 30.10 40.16 34.96
C PRO A 196 30.10 38.69 35.44
N PRO A 197 30.78 37.77 34.73
CA PRO A 197 30.79 36.35 35.06
C PRO A 197 31.56 36.05 36.36
N GLN A 198 31.06 35.10 37.15
CA GLN A 198 31.79 34.56 38.31
C GLN A 198 33.02 33.74 37.88
N PRO A 199 34.11 33.75 38.67
CA PRO A 199 35.28 32.92 38.42
C PRO A 199 35.01 31.43 38.71
N ASN A 200 35.62 30.56 37.91
CA ASN A 200 35.49 29.11 37.98
C ASN A 200 36.34 28.51 39.12
N PRO A 201 35.82 27.59 39.97
CA PRO A 201 36.64 26.83 40.92
C PRO A 201 37.65 25.92 40.22
N ALA A 202 38.90 25.94 40.68
CA ALA A 202 39.99 25.14 40.10
C ALA A 202 39.96 23.67 40.58
N TYR A 203 40.45 22.76 39.72
CA TYR A 203 40.64 21.34 40.04
C TYR A 203 41.69 21.13 41.14
N ALA A 204 41.47 20.13 41.99
CA ALA A 204 42.46 19.63 42.97
C ALA A 204 42.95 18.22 42.59
N PRO A 205 44.25 17.90 42.71
CA PRO A 205 44.83 16.60 42.34
C PRO A 205 44.71 15.53 43.45
N PRO A 206 44.85 14.23 43.12
CA PRO A 206 44.71 13.13 44.08
C PRO A 206 45.97 12.86 44.94
N PRO A 207 45.82 12.22 46.12
CA PRO A 207 46.94 11.83 47.00
C PRO A 207 47.61 10.49 46.60
N PRO A 208 48.86 10.23 47.08
CA PRO A 208 49.67 9.07 46.66
C PRO A 208 49.55 7.80 47.56
N TYR A 209 50.21 6.72 47.10
CA TYR A 209 50.18 5.35 47.61
C TYR A 209 50.73 5.10 49.04
N GLY A 210 50.20 4.05 49.67
CA GLY A 210 50.80 3.31 50.81
C GLY A 210 50.31 1.83 50.82
N PRO A 211 51.04 0.84 51.38
CA PRO A 211 51.06 -0.50 50.75
C PRO A 211 50.78 -1.75 51.63
N ALA A 212 50.72 -2.90 50.95
CA ALA A 212 51.19 -4.25 51.33
C ALA A 212 50.16 -5.38 51.63
N ASN A 213 50.26 -6.46 50.82
CA ASN A 213 50.08 -7.91 51.09
C ASN A 213 48.72 -8.45 51.62
N GLY A 214 48.20 -9.63 51.20
CA GLY A 214 48.63 -10.58 50.17
C GLY A 214 47.87 -11.94 50.20
N ASP A 215 48.09 -12.78 49.17
CA ASP A 215 47.90 -14.24 49.07
C ASP A 215 46.52 -14.96 48.88
N ILE A 216 46.62 -16.14 48.20
CA ILE A 216 45.75 -17.35 48.20
C ILE A 216 44.50 -17.46 47.25
N SER A 217 44.81 -17.68 45.96
CA SER A 217 44.50 -18.87 45.10
C SER A 217 43.08 -19.44 44.79
N ASP A 218 42.83 -19.59 43.48
CA ASP A 218 42.25 -20.76 42.72
C ASP A 218 40.73 -21.12 42.72
N PRO A 219 40.23 -21.90 41.71
CA PRO A 219 38.89 -21.67 41.13
C PRO A 219 38.05 -22.98 40.87
N ASN A 220 37.18 -22.94 39.85
CA ASN A 220 36.43 -24.05 39.19
C ASN A 220 35.22 -24.68 39.92
N ASN A 221 34.01 -24.37 39.43
CA ASN A 221 33.12 -25.28 38.68
C ASN A 221 31.95 -24.46 38.12
N ASP A 222 31.52 -24.57 36.86
CA ASP A 222 31.09 -25.73 36.03
C ASP A 222 29.59 -26.05 36.16
N TYR A 223 29.02 -26.62 35.10
CA TYR A 223 27.60 -26.68 34.74
C TYR A 223 26.79 -27.57 35.73
N SER A 224 25.46 -27.64 35.76
CA SER A 224 24.52 -27.79 34.63
C SER A 224 23.04 -27.79 35.07
N GLN A 225 22.13 -27.52 34.11
CA GLN A 225 20.83 -28.18 33.81
C GLN A 225 19.91 -28.74 34.95
N THR A 226 18.57 -28.75 34.89
CA THR A 226 17.51 -28.22 33.97
C THR A 226 16.21 -28.07 34.83
N LEU A 227 14.94 -28.45 34.57
CA LEU A 227 14.20 -29.08 33.46
C LEU A 227 12.67 -28.87 33.66
N LEU A 228 11.96 -28.31 32.66
CA LEU A 228 10.49 -28.43 32.45
C LEU A 228 9.59 -27.90 33.62
N GLU A 229 8.26 -27.72 33.51
CA GLU A 229 7.28 -27.80 32.40
C GLU A 229 6.10 -26.82 32.63
N ALA A 230 5.16 -26.77 31.66
CA ALA A 230 3.68 -26.63 31.74
C ALA A 230 2.96 -26.06 33.01
N GLU A 231 1.80 -25.37 32.92
CA GLU A 231 0.94 -24.93 31.79
C GLU A 231 -0.06 -23.83 32.25
N SER A 232 -1.11 -23.61 31.45
CA SER A 232 -2.40 -22.88 31.59
C SER A 232 -2.98 -22.52 33.00
N GLU A 233 -4.01 -21.66 33.16
CA GLU A 233 -5.06 -21.23 32.22
C GLU A 233 -5.70 -19.85 32.56
N VAL A 234 -6.66 -19.43 31.73
CA VAL A 234 -7.55 -18.23 31.82
C VAL A 234 -8.49 -18.32 33.07
N VAL A 235 -9.21 -17.30 33.58
CA VAL A 235 -10.37 -16.52 33.06
C VAL A 235 -10.54 -15.19 33.85
N ALA A 236 -11.36 -14.25 33.36
CA ALA A 236 -11.78 -12.96 33.97
C ALA A 236 -12.73 -13.15 35.21
N GLU A 237 -13.30 -12.14 35.92
CA GLU A 237 -14.09 -10.98 35.42
C GLU A 237 -14.43 -9.91 36.51
N ALA A 238 -14.67 -8.66 36.05
CA ALA A 238 -15.35 -7.44 36.59
C ALA A 238 -15.65 -7.13 38.10
N ALA A 239 -15.44 -5.83 38.42
CA ALA A 239 -16.32 -4.89 39.18
C ALA A 239 -16.60 -5.05 40.70
N ASP A 240 -17.04 -4.03 41.48
CA ASP A 240 -16.80 -2.55 41.51
C ASP A 240 -17.39 -1.95 42.83
N VAL A 241 -17.15 -0.65 43.11
CA VAL A 241 -17.82 0.25 44.10
C VAL A 241 -17.35 0.20 45.57
N ALA A 242 -17.26 1.40 46.18
CA ALA A 242 -16.60 1.70 47.47
C ALA A 242 -17.56 2.01 48.65
N GLY A 243 -17.01 2.08 49.88
CA GLY A 243 -17.72 2.59 51.08
C GLY A 243 -16.81 2.71 52.32
N TYR A 244 -16.85 3.85 53.04
CA TYR A 244 -15.96 4.19 54.19
C TYR A 244 -16.43 3.62 55.56
N ALA A 245 -15.54 3.67 56.56
CA ALA A 245 -15.70 3.19 57.96
C ALA A 245 -15.26 4.30 58.97
N PRO A 246 -14.87 4.10 60.26
CA PRO A 246 -15.05 3.01 61.26
C PRO A 246 -15.79 3.61 62.53
N PRO A 247 -15.38 3.60 63.83
CA PRO A 247 -14.53 2.72 64.66
C PRO A 247 -15.17 1.97 65.90
N PRO A 248 -15.01 2.32 67.21
CA PRO A 248 -14.31 1.39 68.11
C PRO A 248 -15.04 0.91 69.40
N GLY A 249 -14.62 -0.25 69.94
CA GLY A 249 -14.91 -0.68 71.33
C GLY A 249 -14.40 -2.08 71.73
N TYR A 250 -13.44 -2.15 72.67
CA TYR A 250 -12.76 -3.33 73.26
C TYR A 250 -13.67 -4.43 73.87
N GLY A 251 -13.26 -5.71 74.05
CA GLY A 251 -12.03 -6.40 73.63
C GLY A 251 -11.63 -7.65 74.48
N SER A 252 -10.67 -8.47 73.99
CA SER A 252 -9.94 -9.58 74.68
C SER A 252 -10.70 -10.88 75.06
N PRO A 253 -10.04 -12.03 75.39
CA PRO A 253 -8.59 -12.32 75.39
C PRO A 253 -8.13 -13.68 74.75
N TYR A 254 -6.80 -13.83 74.61
CA TYR A 254 -5.98 -15.07 74.41
C TYR A 254 -6.17 -16.01 73.18
N GLY A 255 -5.14 -16.08 72.33
CA GLY A 255 -4.52 -17.38 71.96
C GLY A 255 -4.57 -17.89 70.51
N LYS A 256 -3.71 -17.38 69.60
CA LYS A 256 -3.26 -18.14 68.40
C LYS A 256 -1.83 -17.71 67.99
N PRO A 257 -0.96 -18.59 67.43
CA PRO A 257 0.46 -18.26 67.15
C PRO A 257 0.69 -17.19 66.07
N PRO A 258 1.88 -16.57 66.02
CA PRO A 258 2.14 -15.39 65.19
C PRO A 258 2.44 -15.72 63.72
N ALA A 259 1.81 -14.98 62.80
CA ALA A 259 2.20 -14.92 61.40
C ALA A 259 2.81 -13.53 61.11
N TYR A 260 4.14 -13.44 61.16
CA TYR A 260 4.88 -12.35 60.52
C TYR A 260 4.74 -12.53 58.99
N GLY A 261 4.49 -11.50 58.19
CA GLY A 261 4.16 -10.10 58.49
C GLY A 261 3.95 -9.34 57.17
N LYS A 262 3.50 -8.08 57.21
CA LYS A 262 3.42 -7.21 56.02
C LYS A 262 4.41 -6.04 56.12
N PRO A 263 5.58 -6.11 55.48
CA PRO A 263 6.48 -4.97 55.33
C PRO A 263 5.84 -3.84 54.50
N PRO A 264 6.34 -2.59 54.61
CA PRO A 264 5.75 -1.43 53.95
C PRO A 264 6.18 -1.28 52.49
N GLY A 265 5.37 -0.55 51.70
CA GLY A 265 5.86 0.26 50.58
C GLY A 265 6.31 -0.47 49.31
N TYR A 266 5.45 -1.33 48.72
CA TYR A 266 5.64 -1.67 47.31
C TYR A 266 5.18 -0.49 46.43
N VAL A 267 6.13 0.31 45.95
CA VAL A 267 5.90 1.21 44.82
C VAL A 267 5.73 0.30 43.59
N PRO A 268 4.61 0.34 42.85
CA PRO A 268 4.52 -0.42 41.62
C PRO A 268 5.63 0.04 40.66
N PRO A 269 6.28 -0.88 39.91
CA PRO A 269 7.21 -0.47 38.87
C PRO A 269 6.49 0.49 37.91
N PRO A 270 7.20 1.45 37.30
CA PRO A 270 6.59 2.34 36.31
C PRO A 270 5.90 1.49 35.26
N ASN A 271 4.60 1.76 35.05
CA ASN A 271 3.77 1.01 34.11
C ASN A 271 4.53 0.88 32.78
N PRO A 272 4.75 -0.34 32.24
CA PRO A 272 5.55 -0.51 31.03
C PRO A 272 5.05 0.46 29.96
N ALA A 273 5.96 1.29 29.44
CA ALA A 273 5.62 2.27 28.43
C ALA A 273 4.85 1.53 27.31
N PRO A 274 3.67 2.03 26.91
CA PRO A 274 2.72 1.23 26.13
C PRO A 274 3.45 0.66 24.92
N VAL A 275 3.57 -0.66 24.89
CA VAL A 275 4.32 -1.37 23.85
C VAL A 275 3.76 -0.88 22.52
N PRO A 276 4.59 -0.30 21.63
CA PRO A 276 4.10 0.20 20.36
C PRO A 276 3.30 -0.92 19.70
N ALA A 277 2.03 -0.67 19.40
CA ALA A 277 1.19 -1.63 18.71
C ALA A 277 1.99 -2.10 17.48
N PRO A 278 2.17 -3.42 17.28
CA PRO A 278 3.09 -3.93 16.28
C PRO A 278 2.76 -3.26 14.96
N TYR A 279 3.74 -2.53 14.41
CA TYR A 279 3.55 -1.68 13.24
C TYR A 279 2.74 -2.46 12.19
N PRO A 280 1.65 -1.88 11.63
CA PRO A 280 0.80 -2.60 10.68
C PRO A 280 1.70 -3.12 9.56
N VAL A 281 1.93 -4.44 9.58
CA VAL A 281 2.91 -5.07 8.71
C VAL A 281 2.49 -4.76 7.28
N PRO A 282 3.36 -4.15 6.43
CA PRO A 282 2.96 -3.75 5.09
C PRO A 282 2.40 -4.96 4.35
N VAL A 283 1.08 -4.96 4.17
CA VAL A 283 0.37 -6.06 3.49
C VAL A 283 0.94 -6.13 2.07
N PRO A 284 1.39 -7.30 1.60
CA PRO A 284 1.91 -7.45 0.25
C PRO A 284 0.96 -6.84 -0.78
N PRO A 285 1.43 -6.02 -1.73
CA PRO A 285 0.59 -5.59 -2.84
C PRO A 285 0.14 -6.84 -3.60
N SER A 286 -1.16 -7.09 -3.62
CA SER A 286 -1.76 -8.22 -4.32
C SER A 286 -1.89 -7.92 -5.81
N SER A 287 -2.23 -8.96 -6.59
CA SER A 287 -2.68 -8.79 -7.97
C SER A 287 -3.83 -7.81 -8.11
N VAL A 288 -4.69 -7.68 -7.10
CA VAL A 288 -5.88 -6.82 -7.16
C VAL A 288 -5.53 -5.33 -7.11
N CYS A 289 -4.31 -4.99 -6.65
CA CYS A 289 -3.73 -3.65 -6.68
C CYS A 289 -2.60 -3.48 -7.72
N THR A 290 -2.45 -4.42 -8.66
CA THR A 290 -1.44 -4.35 -9.72
C THR A 290 -2.09 -3.86 -11.02
N PHE A 291 -1.84 -2.60 -11.39
CA PHE A 291 -2.44 -1.96 -12.57
C PHE A 291 -1.37 -1.46 -13.54
N VAL A 292 -1.73 -1.29 -14.81
CA VAL A 292 -0.89 -0.67 -15.85
C VAL A 292 -1.47 0.70 -16.22
N ASP A 293 -0.60 1.63 -16.63
CA ASP A 293 -0.98 2.98 -17.01
C ASP A 293 -1.93 2.99 -18.21
N GLY A 294 -3.18 3.33 -17.90
CA GLY A 294 -4.27 3.40 -18.84
C GLY A 294 -5.22 2.20 -18.88
N ASP A 295 -5.07 1.25 -17.96
CA ASP A 295 -6.11 0.26 -17.63
C ASP A 295 -7.46 0.96 -17.38
N VAL A 296 -8.56 0.27 -17.69
CA VAL A 296 -9.92 0.76 -17.41
C VAL A 296 -10.61 -0.24 -16.49
N LEU A 297 -10.99 0.21 -15.29
CA LEU A 297 -11.64 -0.60 -14.27
C LEU A 297 -13.00 -0.07 -13.84
N THR A 298 -13.69 -0.87 -13.04
CA THR A 298 -14.97 -0.53 -12.40
C THR A 298 -14.90 -1.06 -10.96
N LEU A 299 -15.40 -0.33 -9.97
CA LEU A 299 -15.32 -0.73 -8.55
C LEU A 299 -16.70 -1.12 -8.05
N GLN A 300 -16.95 -2.41 -7.85
CA GLN A 300 -18.23 -2.91 -7.35
C GLN A 300 -18.28 -2.83 -5.81
N ALA A 301 -19.34 -2.25 -5.27
CA ALA A 301 -19.64 -2.21 -3.84
C ALA A 301 -20.36 -3.49 -3.37
N ASP A 302 -20.47 -3.65 -2.06
CA ASP A 302 -21.25 -4.70 -1.38
C ASP A 302 -22.73 -4.75 -1.84
N SER A 303 -23.31 -3.60 -2.15
CA SER A 303 -24.66 -3.45 -2.72
C SER A 303 -24.82 -3.98 -4.15
N GLY A 304 -23.75 -4.49 -4.77
CA GLY A 304 -23.73 -5.00 -6.15
C GLY A 304 -23.70 -3.90 -7.24
N LYS A 305 -23.85 -2.63 -6.85
CA LYS A 305 -23.69 -1.45 -7.72
C LYS A 305 -22.23 -1.02 -7.81
N TYR A 306 -21.92 -0.13 -8.76
CA TYR A 306 -20.55 0.30 -9.05
C TYR A 306 -20.32 1.76 -8.66
N LEU A 307 -19.08 2.10 -8.28
CA LEU A 307 -18.63 3.47 -8.06
C LEU A 307 -18.61 4.26 -9.37
N ASP A 308 -19.21 5.44 -9.35
CA ASP A 308 -19.46 6.27 -10.52
C ASP A 308 -19.20 7.77 -10.26
N ARG A 309 -19.15 8.57 -11.33
CA ARG A 309 -19.23 10.04 -11.29
C ARG A 309 -20.67 10.48 -11.57
N CYS A 310 -21.28 11.21 -10.64
CA CYS A 310 -22.63 11.76 -10.80
C CYS A 310 -22.62 13.28 -10.69
N ASN A 311 -23.16 13.95 -11.71
CA ASN A 311 -23.12 15.41 -11.89
C ASN A 311 -24.34 16.10 -11.26
N ASN A 312 -24.09 17.04 -10.35
CA ASN A 312 -25.07 17.75 -9.49
C ASN A 312 -25.87 16.85 -8.55
N CYS A 313 -25.37 15.64 -8.24
CA CYS A 313 -26.09 14.64 -7.46
C CYS A 313 -25.96 14.82 -5.93
N VAL A 314 -24.98 15.61 -5.47
CA VAL A 314 -24.90 16.11 -4.09
C VAL A 314 -25.48 17.54 -4.04
N PRO A 315 -26.64 17.76 -3.40
CA PRO A 315 -27.23 19.09 -3.30
C PRO A 315 -26.30 20.09 -2.61
N LYS A 316 -26.00 21.21 -3.28
CA LYS A 316 -25.04 22.24 -2.81
C LYS A 316 -23.61 21.72 -2.60
N GLY A 317 -23.22 20.62 -3.26
CA GLY A 317 -21.82 20.16 -3.25
C GLY A 317 -20.85 21.23 -3.75
N ALA A 318 -19.63 21.24 -3.21
CA ALA A 318 -18.58 22.21 -3.58
C ALA A 318 -18.11 22.08 -5.04
N TYR A 319 -18.32 20.91 -5.65
CA TYR A 319 -18.06 20.61 -7.06
C TYR A 319 -19.29 19.92 -7.66
N PRO A 320 -19.57 20.10 -8.97
CA PRO A 320 -20.71 19.44 -9.62
C PRO A 320 -20.52 17.91 -9.68
N ASP A 321 -19.30 17.43 -9.93
CA ASP A 321 -19.00 16.02 -10.12
C ASP A 321 -18.65 15.33 -8.79
N SER A 322 -19.69 14.83 -8.11
CA SER A 322 -19.56 13.93 -6.95
C SER A 322 -19.24 12.50 -7.39
N SER A 323 -18.58 11.69 -6.54
CA SER A 323 -18.57 10.24 -6.73
C SER A 323 -19.69 9.57 -5.95
N THR A 324 -20.44 8.67 -6.58
CA THR A 324 -21.56 7.94 -5.97
C THR A 324 -21.51 6.44 -6.31
N VAL A 325 -22.49 5.68 -5.80
CA VAL A 325 -22.61 4.23 -6.01
C VAL A 325 -24.04 3.92 -6.44
N HIS A 326 -24.35 4.17 -7.71
CA HIS A 326 -25.68 3.97 -8.29
C HIS A 326 -25.69 3.17 -9.59
N VAL A 327 -24.60 3.16 -10.37
CA VAL A 327 -24.47 2.40 -11.63
C VAL A 327 -24.74 0.92 -11.42
N THR A 328 -25.54 0.31 -12.31
CA THR A 328 -25.82 -1.13 -12.30
C THR A 328 -25.15 -1.87 -13.45
N ASN A 329 -24.82 -1.19 -14.56
CA ASN A 329 -24.03 -1.79 -15.64
C ASN A 329 -22.98 -0.79 -16.20
N PRO A 330 -21.76 -0.76 -15.63
CA PRO A 330 -20.72 0.19 -16.06
C PRO A 330 -20.23 -0.06 -17.48
N ALA A 331 -20.43 -1.26 -18.04
CA ALA A 331 -20.12 -1.53 -19.45
C ALA A 331 -21.04 -0.80 -20.44
N SER A 332 -22.16 -0.23 -19.98
CA SER A 332 -23.04 0.66 -20.76
C SER A 332 -23.06 2.11 -20.26
N GLU A 333 -22.35 2.42 -19.16
CA GLU A 333 -22.44 3.69 -18.44
C GLU A 333 -21.02 4.23 -18.20
N SER A 334 -20.53 5.12 -19.07
CA SER A 334 -19.14 5.61 -19.06
C SER A 334 -18.72 6.23 -17.72
N TRP A 335 -19.65 6.88 -17.02
CA TRP A 335 -19.45 7.46 -15.71
C TRP A 335 -19.17 6.44 -14.59
N GLY A 336 -19.45 5.15 -14.81
CA GLY A 336 -19.07 4.04 -13.92
C GLY A 336 -17.71 3.41 -14.23
N THR A 337 -16.94 3.99 -15.16
CA THR A 337 -15.63 3.47 -15.59
C THR A 337 -14.51 4.44 -15.25
N TRP A 338 -13.36 3.90 -14.84
CA TRP A 338 -12.22 4.68 -14.36
C TRP A 338 -10.95 4.27 -15.07
N LYS A 339 -10.25 5.23 -15.69
CA LYS A 339 -8.92 5.00 -16.28
C LYS A 339 -7.85 5.17 -15.21
N VAL A 340 -7.05 4.13 -14.99
CA VAL A 340 -6.02 4.06 -13.95
C VAL A 340 -4.70 4.65 -14.43
N PHE A 341 -3.97 5.30 -13.53
CA PHE A 341 -2.58 5.71 -13.71
C PHE A 341 -1.80 5.38 -12.45
N ASN A 342 -0.60 4.80 -12.58
CA ASN A 342 0.25 4.51 -11.43
C ASN A 342 0.98 5.78 -10.98
N VAL A 343 0.82 6.10 -9.71
CA VAL A 343 1.57 7.16 -9.02
C VAL A 343 2.94 6.63 -8.55
N GLY A 344 3.10 5.30 -8.54
CA GLY A 344 4.22 4.59 -7.90
C GLY A 344 3.96 4.36 -6.41
N ASN A 345 4.87 3.66 -5.73
CA ASN A 345 4.81 3.40 -4.28
C ASN A 345 3.47 2.80 -3.77
N GLY A 346 2.80 1.96 -4.59
CA GLY A 346 1.51 1.36 -4.26
C GLY A 346 0.29 2.29 -4.41
N LYS A 347 0.48 3.49 -4.98
CA LYS A 347 -0.58 4.47 -5.20
C LYS A 347 -1.06 4.53 -6.66
N ILE A 348 -2.35 4.81 -6.83
CA ILE A 348 -3.02 5.02 -8.11
C ILE A 348 -3.81 6.33 -8.16
N ALA A 349 -3.97 6.87 -9.36
CA ALA A 349 -4.92 7.94 -9.66
C ALA A 349 -6.02 7.38 -10.60
N LEU A 350 -7.28 7.70 -10.31
CA LEU A 350 -8.45 7.18 -11.02
C LEU A 350 -9.14 8.31 -11.79
N ARG A 351 -9.09 8.27 -13.12
CA ARG A 351 -9.67 9.29 -14.01
C ARG A 351 -11.07 8.90 -14.48
N GLY A 352 -12.06 9.74 -14.23
CA GLY A 352 -13.42 9.54 -14.73
C GLY A 352 -13.59 9.92 -16.20
N ASP A 353 -14.75 9.64 -16.77
CA ASP A 353 -15.14 9.93 -18.16
C ASP A 353 -15.06 11.44 -18.51
N ALA A 354 -15.43 12.33 -17.59
CA ALA A 354 -15.29 13.78 -17.73
C ALA A 354 -13.81 14.27 -17.73
N GLY A 355 -12.85 13.38 -17.50
CA GLY A 355 -11.42 13.65 -17.61
C GLY A 355 -10.74 14.24 -16.38
N ASN A 356 -11.49 14.53 -15.31
CA ASN A 356 -10.97 14.78 -13.97
C ASN A 356 -10.71 13.46 -13.21
N TYR A 357 -9.97 13.57 -12.10
CA TYR A 357 -9.58 12.47 -11.23
C TYR A 357 -10.41 12.45 -9.94
N LEU A 358 -10.68 11.24 -9.45
CA LEU A 358 -11.29 10.97 -8.15
C LEU A 358 -10.34 11.43 -7.03
N ALA A 359 -10.84 12.26 -6.12
CA ALA A 359 -10.06 12.82 -5.04
C ALA A 359 -10.87 12.96 -3.74
N ARG A 360 -10.18 12.86 -2.59
CA ARG A 360 -10.73 13.20 -1.27
C ARG A 360 -11.01 14.70 -1.21
N CYS A 361 -12.15 15.04 -0.62
CA CYS A 361 -12.69 16.38 -0.57
C CYS A 361 -13.27 16.62 0.83
N ASN A 362 -12.65 17.50 1.61
CA ASN A 362 -13.06 17.77 3.00
C ASN A 362 -14.08 18.92 3.05
N GLY A 363 -15.21 18.71 3.74
CA GLY A 363 -16.30 19.68 3.87
C GLY A 363 -17.10 19.94 2.58
N CYS A 364 -16.93 19.13 1.55
CA CYS A 364 -17.45 19.37 0.20
C CYS A 364 -18.94 19.03 0.00
N ALA A 365 -19.55 18.25 0.89
CA ALA A 365 -20.96 17.87 0.84
C ALA A 365 -21.72 18.39 2.08
N PRO A 366 -22.54 19.46 1.95
CA PRO A 366 -23.28 20.01 3.09
C PRO A 366 -24.24 19.01 3.72
N GLY A 367 -24.06 18.76 5.03
CA GLY A 367 -24.87 17.80 5.79
C GLY A 367 -24.42 16.33 5.66
N ALA A 368 -23.26 16.05 5.07
CA ALA A 368 -22.66 14.72 5.10
C ALA A 368 -22.31 14.29 6.54
N ALA A 369 -22.48 13.00 6.84
CA ALA A 369 -22.22 12.43 8.17
C ALA A 369 -20.71 12.33 8.51
N TYR A 370 -19.85 12.37 7.49
CA TYR A 370 -18.39 12.33 7.63
C TYR A 370 -17.79 13.56 6.92
N PRO A 371 -16.73 14.19 7.48
CA PRO A 371 -16.18 15.43 6.94
C PRO A 371 -15.42 15.23 5.63
N ASP A 372 -14.86 14.05 5.40
CA ASP A 372 -14.22 13.67 4.14
C ASP A 372 -15.20 12.92 3.24
N GLN A 373 -15.33 13.39 2.00
CA GLN A 373 -16.08 12.74 0.92
C GLN A 373 -15.15 12.54 -0.29
N ALA A 374 -15.65 11.92 -1.36
CA ALA A 374 -14.95 11.80 -2.63
C ALA A 374 -15.71 12.51 -3.76
N PHE A 375 -14.97 13.22 -4.61
CA PHE A 375 -15.46 14.01 -5.74
C PHE A 375 -14.49 13.85 -6.93
N VAL A 376 -14.95 14.10 -8.15
CA VAL A 376 -14.18 13.92 -9.41
C VAL A 376 -13.80 15.28 -9.98
N HIS A 377 -12.98 16.02 -9.22
CA HIS A 377 -12.79 17.46 -9.39
C HIS A 377 -11.34 17.90 -9.65
N VAL A 378 -10.37 16.99 -9.52
CA VAL A 378 -8.95 17.29 -9.74
C VAL A 378 -8.60 17.10 -11.21
N SER A 379 -8.05 18.11 -11.88
CA SER A 379 -7.66 18.01 -13.30
C SER A 379 -6.32 17.30 -13.54
N ASP A 380 -5.46 17.25 -12.53
CA ASP A 380 -4.10 16.70 -12.58
C ASP A 380 -3.64 16.28 -11.17
N TRP A 381 -3.12 15.07 -11.00
CA TRP A 381 -2.87 14.45 -9.70
C TRP A 381 -1.42 14.53 -9.18
N HIS A 382 -0.44 14.90 -10.02
CA HIS A 382 0.99 14.71 -9.69
C HIS A 382 1.40 15.36 -8.36
N ASP A 383 1.05 16.63 -8.16
CA ASP A 383 1.34 17.38 -6.92
C ASP A 383 0.19 17.37 -5.88
N LYS A 384 -0.80 16.48 -6.03
CA LYS A 384 -2.07 16.54 -5.28
C LYS A 384 -2.36 15.21 -4.60
N GLY A 385 -1.75 15.00 -3.43
CA GLY A 385 -1.83 13.75 -2.67
C GLY A 385 -3.26 13.25 -2.41
N TRP A 386 -4.23 14.15 -2.24
CA TRP A 386 -5.65 13.82 -2.06
C TRP A 386 -6.33 13.23 -3.31
N ALA A 387 -5.67 13.23 -4.48
CA ALA A 387 -6.08 12.51 -5.70
C ALA A 387 -5.29 11.20 -5.94
N GLN A 388 -4.44 10.80 -4.98
CA GLN A 388 -3.56 9.64 -5.07
C GLN A 388 -3.92 8.62 -3.99
N TRP A 389 -4.56 7.52 -4.39
CA TRP A 389 -5.11 6.52 -3.50
C TRP A 389 -4.11 5.38 -3.29
N THR A 390 -3.76 5.08 -2.03
CA THR A 390 -2.97 3.88 -1.72
C THR A 390 -3.87 2.65 -1.84
N CYS A 391 -3.52 1.72 -2.72
CA CYS A 391 -4.31 0.50 -2.92
C CYS A 391 -3.86 -0.61 -1.97
N TYR A 392 -4.81 -1.18 -1.23
CA TYR A 392 -4.60 -2.31 -0.33
C TYR A 392 -5.39 -3.53 -0.79
N ASP A 393 -4.81 -4.71 -0.62
CA ASP A 393 -5.56 -5.96 -0.72
C ASP A 393 -6.54 -6.08 0.44
N ALA A 394 -7.83 -6.26 0.14
CA ALA A 394 -8.84 -6.66 1.12
C ALA A 394 -9.11 -8.18 1.08
N GLY A 395 -8.34 -8.92 0.28
CA GLY A 395 -8.47 -10.35 0.07
C GLY A 395 -9.72 -10.72 -0.75
N ASN A 396 -9.85 -12.00 -1.10
CA ASN A 396 -11.00 -12.54 -1.84
C ASN A 396 -11.34 -11.77 -3.15
N GLY A 397 -10.33 -11.18 -3.81
CA GLY A 397 -10.51 -10.39 -5.03
C GLY A 397 -11.03 -8.97 -4.82
N LYS A 398 -10.97 -8.43 -3.59
CA LYS A 398 -11.40 -7.07 -3.24
C LYS A 398 -10.19 -6.17 -2.94
N ILE A 399 -10.36 -4.87 -3.15
CA ILE A 399 -9.41 -3.83 -2.72
C ILE A 399 -10.03 -2.88 -1.70
N ALA A 400 -9.18 -2.21 -0.94
CA ALA A 400 -9.48 -0.96 -0.28
C ALA A 400 -8.61 0.17 -0.88
N LEU A 401 -9.16 1.39 -0.94
CA LEU A 401 -8.45 2.58 -1.40
C LEU A 401 -8.34 3.56 -0.23
N GLN A 402 -7.13 3.75 0.28
CA GLN A 402 -6.84 4.71 1.35
C GLN A 402 -6.49 6.08 0.77
N ALA A 403 -6.93 7.14 1.43
CA ALA A 403 -6.61 8.51 1.06
C ALA A 403 -5.25 8.97 1.62
N ASP A 404 -4.88 10.23 1.37
CA ASP A 404 -3.69 10.89 1.91
C ASP A 404 -3.72 11.11 3.43
N THR A 405 -4.89 11.00 4.06
CA THR A 405 -5.12 11.17 5.51
C THR A 405 -4.82 9.94 6.36
N GLY A 406 -4.62 8.79 5.74
CA GLY A 406 -4.90 7.49 6.38
C GLY A 406 -6.33 7.03 6.13
#